data_AF-A0A2V8TG68-F1
#
_entry.id   AF-A0A2V8TG68-F1
#
_cell.length_a   1.000
_cell.length_b   1.000
_cell.length_c   1.000
_cell.angle_alpha   90.00
_cell.angle_beta   90.00
_cell.angle_gamma   90.00
#
_symmetry.space_group_name_H-M   'P 1'
#
loop_
_entity.id
_entity.type
_entity.pdbx_description
1 polymer ?
#
loop_
_entity_poly.entity_id
_entity_poly.type
_entity_poly.pdbx_seq_one_letter_code
_entity_poly.pdbx_strand_id
1 'polypeptide(L)'
;MWLSNGTETGTVLAADINPGDKFSFSWPKNLTAVNGTLFLQADDGTHGTELWSIGPSVPGAVPDGDGIPGTPLRMTRGSGTEIMLAWDPSSCAAGAADYAIYEGALGLFASHTPRVCSTGGTTTWTLTPDPGGRYYLVVPIYGAKEGSYGRASDGSERAQGTPACSPQSLSDSCYY
;
A
#
# COMPACT_ATOMS: atom_id res chain seq x y z
N MET A 1 16.24 5.89 -10.63
CA MET A 1 16.41 6.88 -9.53
C MET A 1 16.14 6.21 -8.20
N TRP A 2 17.08 6.34 -7.26
CA TRP A 2 16.98 5.78 -5.92
C TRP A 2 16.75 6.91 -4.91
N LEU A 3 15.84 6.70 -3.96
CA LEU A 3 15.70 7.53 -2.77
C LEU A 3 16.42 6.82 -1.63
N SER A 4 17.31 7.52 -0.94
CA SER A 4 18.03 6.98 0.22
C SER A 4 18.01 8.00 1.35
N ASN A 5 17.82 7.50 2.58
CA ASN A 5 18.04 8.26 3.80
C ASN A 5 19.43 8.01 4.42
N GLY A 6 20.34 7.33 3.70
CA GLY A 6 21.67 6.98 4.17
C GLY A 6 21.77 5.59 4.83
N THR A 7 20.67 4.83 4.94
CA THR A 7 20.69 3.42 5.39
C THR A 7 20.34 2.48 4.24
N GLU A 8 20.81 1.23 4.34
CA GLU A 8 20.50 0.17 3.38
C GLU A 8 18.98 -0.07 3.29
N THR A 9 18.31 -0.19 4.43
CA THR A 9 16.85 -0.38 4.52
C THR A 9 16.02 0.82 4.10
N GLY A 10 16.59 2.02 4.12
CA GLY A 10 15.94 3.25 3.67
C GLY A 10 16.30 3.63 2.25
N THR A 11 17.00 2.76 1.52
CA THR A 11 17.31 2.94 0.10
C THR A 11 16.30 2.18 -0.75
N VAL A 12 15.44 2.91 -1.44
CA VAL A 12 14.37 2.34 -2.28
C VAL A 12 14.42 2.91 -3.68
N LEU A 13 14.02 2.10 -4.67
CA LEU A 13 13.89 2.58 -6.04
C LEU A 13 12.68 3.52 -6.09
N ALA A 14 12.93 4.80 -6.34
CA ALA A 14 11.88 5.82 -6.33
C ALA A 14 11.17 5.94 -7.68
N ALA A 15 11.93 5.83 -8.78
CA ALA A 15 11.40 5.82 -10.14
C ALA A 15 12.47 5.29 -11.10
N ASP A 16 12.09 4.50 -12.10
CA ASP A 16 12.93 4.23 -13.26
C ASP A 16 12.40 5.04 -14.45
N ILE A 17 13.15 6.06 -14.87
CA ILE A 17 12.68 7.09 -15.81
C ILE A 17 12.97 6.71 -17.27
N ASN A 18 14.11 6.08 -17.53
CA ASN A 18 14.47 5.57 -18.84
C ASN A 18 14.72 4.06 -18.71
N PRO A 19 13.66 3.26 -18.56
CA PRO A 19 13.79 1.82 -18.46
C PRO A 19 14.29 1.26 -19.80
N GLY A 20 15.52 0.77 -19.80
CA GLY A 20 16.15 0.19 -20.99
C GLY A 20 17.39 -0.61 -20.63
N ASP A 21 18.26 -0.87 -21.62
CA ASP A 21 19.45 -1.67 -21.36
C ASP A 21 20.47 -0.90 -20.49
N LYS A 22 21.60 -1.53 -20.17
CA LYS A 22 22.65 -0.91 -19.34
C LYS A 22 23.26 0.37 -19.93
N PHE A 23 22.90 0.74 -21.17
CA PHE A 23 23.32 1.96 -21.84
C PHE A 23 22.19 3.01 -21.95
N SER A 24 21.00 2.72 -21.42
CA SER A 24 19.94 3.71 -21.26
C SER A 24 20.24 4.64 -20.08
N PHE A 25 20.24 5.95 -20.36
CA PHE A 25 20.52 6.98 -19.37
C PHE A 25 19.40 8.01 -19.38
N SER A 26 18.93 8.41 -18.20
CA SER A 26 17.89 9.44 -18.05
C SER A 26 18.42 10.84 -17.79
N TRP A 27 19.74 11.00 -17.65
CA TRP A 27 20.45 12.27 -17.42
C TRP A 27 19.69 13.30 -16.54
N PRO A 28 19.36 12.94 -15.28
CA PRO A 28 18.59 13.81 -14.40
C PRO A 28 19.34 15.12 -14.09
N LYS A 29 18.65 16.26 -14.21
CA LYS A 29 19.17 17.62 -14.00
C LYS A 29 18.16 18.49 -13.24
N ASN A 30 18.62 19.63 -12.71
CA ASN A 30 17.78 20.66 -12.08
C ASN A 30 16.86 20.12 -10.97
N LEU A 31 17.40 19.27 -10.10
CA LEU A 31 16.67 18.67 -8.99
C LEU A 31 16.23 19.74 -8.00
N THR A 32 14.92 19.85 -7.76
CA THR A 32 14.30 20.78 -6.83
C THR A 32 13.30 20.04 -5.97
N ALA A 33 13.56 19.96 -4.66
CA ALA A 33 12.61 19.40 -3.72
C ALA A 33 11.60 20.48 -3.29
N VAL A 34 10.30 20.21 -3.43
CA VAL A 34 9.21 21.07 -2.97
C VAL A 34 8.19 20.22 -2.24
N ASN A 35 7.97 20.50 -0.95
CA ASN A 35 6.95 19.84 -0.12
C ASN A 35 6.96 18.30 -0.18
N GLY A 36 8.14 17.67 -0.22
CA GLY A 36 8.27 16.20 -0.24
C GLY A 36 8.19 15.57 -1.63
N THR A 37 7.96 16.36 -2.67
CA THR A 37 8.06 15.93 -4.07
C THR A 37 9.36 16.45 -4.67
N LEU A 38 10.11 15.56 -5.32
CA LEU A 38 11.30 15.93 -6.08
C LEU A 38 10.90 16.24 -7.53
N PHE A 39 11.10 17.47 -7.95
CA PHE A 39 10.99 17.88 -9.35
C PHE A 39 12.37 17.83 -10.00
N LEU A 40 12.45 17.34 -11.22
CA LEU A 40 13.70 17.23 -11.96
C LEU A 40 13.44 17.24 -13.47
N GLN A 41 14.44 17.60 -14.25
CA GLN A 41 14.45 17.30 -15.68
C GLN A 41 15.10 15.96 -15.92
N ALA A 42 14.51 15.12 -16.75
CA ALA A 42 15.09 13.84 -17.15
C ALA A 42 14.56 13.42 -18.52
N ASP A 43 15.31 12.55 -19.18
CA ASP A 43 14.98 11.97 -20.48
C ASP A 43 14.47 10.54 -20.29
N ASP A 44 13.34 10.18 -20.88
CA ASP A 44 12.76 8.83 -20.82
C ASP A 44 13.22 7.92 -21.98
N GLY A 45 14.10 8.43 -22.84
CA GLY A 45 14.60 7.73 -24.02
C GLY A 45 13.65 7.74 -25.21
N THR A 46 12.43 8.29 -25.08
CA THR A 46 11.38 8.27 -26.12
C THR A 46 10.94 9.67 -26.51
N HIS A 47 10.70 10.54 -25.53
CA HIS A 47 10.16 11.89 -25.70
C HIS A 47 11.21 12.98 -25.49
N GLY A 48 12.43 12.61 -25.11
CA GLY A 48 13.52 13.53 -24.83
C GLY A 48 13.43 14.09 -23.40
N THR A 49 14.15 15.19 -23.15
CA THR A 49 14.19 15.80 -21.80
C THR A 49 12.88 16.51 -21.44
N GLU A 50 12.24 16.06 -20.36
CA GLU A 50 10.97 16.58 -19.86
C GLU A 50 11.04 16.92 -18.36
N LEU A 51 10.00 17.56 -17.82
CA LEU A 51 9.85 17.79 -16.39
C LEU A 51 9.19 16.59 -15.72
N TRP A 52 9.87 16.02 -14.73
CA TRP A 52 9.43 14.90 -13.93
C TRP A 52 9.12 15.33 -12.50
N SER A 53 8.13 14.71 -11.88
CA SER A 53 7.88 14.78 -10.44
C SER A 53 7.96 13.39 -9.84
N ILE A 54 8.93 13.18 -8.94
CA ILE A 54 9.07 11.97 -8.14
C ILE A 54 8.54 12.31 -6.75
N GLY A 55 7.30 11.90 -6.48
CA GLY A 55 6.70 12.02 -5.16
C GLY A 55 6.93 10.76 -4.31
N PRO A 56 6.54 10.77 -3.01
CA PRO A 56 6.23 9.54 -2.31
C PRO A 56 5.20 8.78 -3.16
N SER A 57 5.36 7.45 -3.27
CA SER A 57 4.44 6.57 -3.99
C SER A 57 2.99 7.00 -3.75
N VAL A 58 2.26 7.23 -4.83
CA VAL A 58 0.87 7.69 -4.77
C VAL A 58 0.13 6.78 -3.78
N PRO A 59 -0.63 7.33 -2.81
CA PRO A 59 -1.44 6.52 -1.91
C PRO A 59 -2.38 5.65 -2.77
N GLY A 60 -2.02 4.38 -2.96
CA GLY A 60 -2.75 3.50 -3.87
C GLY A 60 -1.98 2.41 -4.59
N ALA A 61 -0.65 2.48 -4.74
CA ALA A 61 0.08 1.28 -5.16
C ALA A 61 0.22 0.35 -3.93
N VAL A 62 -0.65 -0.65 -3.83
CA VAL A 62 -0.45 -1.77 -2.91
C VAL A 62 0.83 -2.49 -3.37
N PRO A 63 1.88 -2.59 -2.54
CA PRO A 63 3.10 -3.31 -2.91
C PRO A 63 2.87 -4.81 -2.72
N ASP A 64 2.14 -5.44 -3.63
CA ASP A 64 2.05 -6.90 -3.78
C ASP A 64 3.06 -7.43 -4.81
N GLY A 65 3.57 -6.58 -5.70
CA GLY A 65 4.67 -6.91 -6.60
C GLY A 65 4.26 -7.70 -7.84
N ASP A 66 2.96 -7.74 -8.19
CA ASP A 66 2.42 -8.63 -9.23
C ASP A 66 1.67 -7.91 -10.38
N GLY A 67 1.82 -6.59 -10.51
CA GLY A 67 1.43 -5.85 -11.72
C GLY A 67 -0.08 -5.63 -11.89
N ILE A 68 -0.90 -6.03 -10.92
CA ILE A 68 -2.30 -5.60 -10.83
C ILE A 68 -2.35 -4.41 -9.87
N PRO A 69 -2.64 -3.18 -10.34
CA PRO A 69 -2.78 -2.06 -9.44
C PRO A 69 -3.94 -2.33 -8.48
N GLY A 70 -3.62 -2.56 -7.21
CA GLY A 70 -4.66 -2.65 -6.18
C GLY A 70 -5.51 -1.37 -6.16
N THR A 71 -6.81 -1.51 -5.90
CA THR A 71 -7.63 -0.32 -5.70
C THR A 71 -7.38 0.23 -4.30
N PRO A 72 -7.18 1.55 -4.15
CA PRO A 72 -7.01 2.13 -2.82
C PRO A 72 -8.28 1.94 -1.99
N LEU A 73 -8.11 1.58 -0.72
CA LEU A 73 -9.19 1.65 0.27
C LEU A 73 -9.80 3.06 0.26
N ARG A 74 -11.10 3.14 -0.01
CA ARG A 74 -11.85 4.39 0.00
C ARG A 74 -12.44 4.60 1.39
N MET A 75 -12.22 5.78 1.95
CA MET A 75 -12.80 6.19 3.22
C MET A 75 -13.68 7.41 2.95
N THR A 76 -14.96 7.32 3.30
CA THR A 76 -15.88 8.45 3.25
C THR A 76 -16.47 8.72 4.63
N ARG A 77 -16.91 9.96 4.85
CA ARG A 77 -17.63 10.30 6.08
C ARG A 77 -19.02 9.64 6.06
N GLY A 78 -19.35 8.92 7.13
CA GLY A 78 -20.67 8.33 7.35
C GLY A 78 -21.64 9.32 8.01
N SER A 79 -22.71 8.80 8.60
CA SER A 79 -23.66 9.62 9.35
C SER A 79 -23.06 9.99 10.72
N GLY A 80 -23.12 11.27 11.10
CA GLY A 80 -22.58 11.73 12.39
C GLY A 80 -21.05 11.58 12.52
N THR A 81 -20.61 10.69 13.41
CA THR A 81 -19.20 10.41 13.76
C THR A 81 -18.63 9.17 13.07
N GLU A 82 -19.41 8.55 12.20
CA GLU A 82 -19.02 7.33 11.51
C GLU A 82 -18.13 7.62 10.29
N ILE A 83 -17.36 6.60 9.91
CA ILE A 83 -16.72 6.50 8.61
C ILE A 83 -17.26 5.27 7.88
N MET A 84 -17.33 5.35 6.56
CA MET A 84 -17.57 4.20 5.69
C MET A 84 -16.26 3.84 4.99
N LEU A 85 -15.83 2.60 5.19
CA LEU A 85 -14.75 1.96 4.48
C LEU A 85 -15.34 1.26 3.25
N ALA A 86 -14.69 1.37 2.10
CA ALA A 86 -15.07 0.66 0.87
C ALA A 86 -13.82 0.20 0.12
N TRP A 87 -13.79 -1.06 -0.29
CA TRP A 87 -12.68 -1.67 -1.02
C TRP A 87 -13.18 -2.43 -2.24
N ASP A 88 -12.30 -2.70 -3.19
CA ASP A 88 -12.63 -3.51 -4.35
C ASP A 88 -11.98 -4.90 -4.20
N PRO A 89 -12.76 -5.99 -4.34
CA PRO A 89 -12.23 -7.34 -4.29
C PRO A 89 -11.34 -7.68 -5.50
N SER A 90 -11.34 -6.86 -6.56
CA SER A 90 -10.53 -7.09 -7.76
C SER A 90 -9.03 -6.96 -7.57
N SER A 91 -8.57 -6.33 -6.47
CA SER A 91 -7.14 -6.10 -6.22
C SER A 91 -6.36 -7.32 -5.73
N CYS A 92 -7.02 -8.36 -5.23
CA CYS A 92 -6.35 -9.58 -4.79
C CYS A 92 -7.31 -10.77 -4.96
N ALA A 93 -7.09 -11.56 -6.01
CA ALA A 93 -7.65 -12.90 -6.23
C ALA A 93 -9.17 -13.02 -6.46
N ALA A 94 -9.53 -13.69 -7.56
CA ALA A 94 -10.79 -14.39 -7.65
C ALA A 94 -10.87 -15.43 -6.50
N GLY A 95 -11.78 -15.24 -5.53
CA GLY A 95 -12.09 -16.28 -4.53
C GLY A 95 -12.03 -15.89 -3.06
N ALA A 96 -11.65 -14.67 -2.68
CA ALA A 96 -11.85 -14.20 -1.30
C ALA A 96 -13.36 -14.11 -0.99
N ALA A 97 -13.84 -14.95 -0.08
CA ALA A 97 -15.26 -15.00 0.29
C ALA A 97 -15.61 -14.03 1.42
N ASP A 98 -14.61 -13.52 2.14
CA ASP A 98 -14.81 -12.68 3.32
C ASP A 98 -13.58 -11.81 3.60
N TYR A 99 -13.73 -10.85 4.53
CA TYR A 99 -12.68 -9.90 4.91
C TYR A 99 -12.67 -9.67 6.42
N ALA A 100 -11.50 -9.32 6.96
CA ALA A 100 -11.32 -8.79 8.30
C ALA A 100 -10.92 -7.32 8.24
N ILE A 101 -11.33 -6.55 9.26
CA ILE A 101 -10.97 -5.13 9.41
C ILE A 101 -10.19 -4.97 10.70
N TYR A 102 -9.01 -4.37 10.55
CA TYR A 102 -8.12 -4.04 11.65
C TYR A 102 -7.96 -2.53 11.76
N GLU A 103 -7.78 -2.07 12.99
CA GLU A 103 -7.52 -0.66 13.30
C GLU A 103 -6.18 -0.55 14.01
N GLY A 104 -5.38 0.45 13.63
CA GLY A 104 -4.18 0.84 14.34
C GLY A 104 -4.13 2.35 14.57
N ALA A 105 -3.17 2.78 15.38
CA ALA A 105 -2.94 4.20 15.65
C ALA A 105 -1.88 4.76 14.68
N LEU A 106 -2.13 5.95 14.12
CA LEU A 106 -1.13 6.65 13.32
C LEU A 106 0.12 6.91 14.18
N GLY A 107 1.29 6.56 13.64
CA GLY A 107 2.56 6.59 14.36
C GLY A 107 2.96 5.26 15.01
N LEU A 108 2.06 4.26 15.06
CA LEU A 108 2.33 2.91 15.59
C LEU A 108 1.91 1.82 14.59
N PHE A 109 2.51 1.84 13.40
CA PHE A 109 2.10 0.99 12.27
C PHE A 109 2.44 -0.50 12.42
N ALA A 110 3.27 -0.86 13.41
CA ALA A 110 3.59 -2.24 13.74
C ALA A 110 2.55 -2.90 14.67
N SER A 111 1.56 -2.13 15.15
CA SER A 111 0.54 -2.61 16.08
C SER A 111 -0.84 -2.20 15.62
N HIS A 112 -1.69 -3.20 15.45
CA HIS A 112 -3.09 -3.05 15.10
C HIS A 112 -3.89 -4.13 15.82
N THR A 113 -5.18 -3.85 16.00
CA THR A 113 -6.13 -4.71 16.70
C THR A 113 -7.34 -4.99 15.82
N PRO A 114 -7.94 -6.18 15.91
CA PRO A 114 -9.09 -6.55 15.12
C PRO A 114 -10.31 -5.74 15.58
N ARG A 115 -11.03 -5.17 14.62
CA ARG A 115 -12.34 -4.55 14.85
C ARG A 115 -13.46 -5.46 14.36
N VAL A 116 -13.24 -6.14 13.24
CA VAL A 116 -14.23 -7.01 12.60
C VAL A 116 -13.51 -8.24 12.06
N CYS A 117 -13.90 -9.43 12.50
CA CYS A 117 -13.29 -10.68 12.07
C CYS A 117 -13.95 -11.32 10.85
N SER A 118 -15.10 -10.80 10.42
CA SER A 118 -15.84 -11.25 9.24
C SER A 118 -16.75 -10.12 8.79
N THR A 119 -16.66 -9.73 7.51
CA THR A 119 -17.58 -8.78 6.89
C THR A 119 -18.75 -9.51 6.21
N GLY A 120 -18.77 -10.84 6.26
CA GLY A 120 -19.72 -11.68 5.52
C GLY A 120 -19.58 -11.54 4.01
N GLY A 121 -18.38 -11.22 3.51
CA GLY A 121 -18.13 -10.99 2.09
C GLY A 121 -18.55 -9.63 1.56
N THR A 122 -19.07 -8.74 2.42
CA THR A 122 -19.35 -7.35 2.01
C THR A 122 -18.07 -6.59 1.75
N THR A 123 -18.12 -5.62 0.83
CA THR A 123 -16.99 -4.78 0.41
C THR A 123 -17.11 -3.34 0.90
N THR A 124 -18.06 -3.09 1.81
CA THR A 124 -18.26 -1.82 2.48
C THR A 124 -18.55 -2.06 3.95
N TRP A 125 -18.04 -1.19 4.82
CA TRP A 125 -18.25 -1.30 6.25
C TRP A 125 -18.31 0.07 6.93
N THR A 126 -19.34 0.29 7.75
CA THR A 126 -19.47 1.52 8.53
C THR A 126 -19.07 1.25 9.98
N LEU A 127 -18.23 2.12 10.53
CA LEU A 127 -17.83 2.06 11.94
C LEU A 127 -17.61 3.46 12.51
N THR A 128 -17.62 3.57 13.84
CA THR A 128 -17.15 4.77 14.54
C THR A 128 -15.67 4.58 14.90
N PRO A 129 -14.76 5.47 14.43
CA PRO A 129 -13.35 5.44 14.80
C PRO A 129 -13.14 5.66 16.30
N ASP A 130 -12.17 4.96 16.88
CA ASP A 130 -11.69 5.32 18.21
C ASP A 130 -10.99 6.70 18.15
N PRO A 131 -11.07 7.52 19.22
CA PRO A 131 -10.47 8.86 19.23
C PRO A 131 -8.98 8.86 18.84
N GLY A 132 -8.52 9.94 18.18
CA GLY A 132 -7.14 10.10 17.73
C GLY A 132 -6.92 9.75 16.26
N GLY A 133 -5.67 9.88 15.80
CA GLY A 133 -5.31 9.50 14.43
C GLY A 133 -5.28 7.99 14.26
N ARG A 134 -6.13 7.45 13.37
CA ARG A 134 -6.25 6.00 13.10
C ARG A 134 -5.89 5.65 11.67
N TYR A 135 -5.48 4.40 11.46
CA TYR A 135 -5.42 3.76 10.15
C TYR A 135 -6.19 2.45 10.17
N TYR A 136 -6.64 2.01 9.00
CA TYR A 136 -7.40 0.79 8.83
C TYR A 136 -6.72 -0.12 7.82
N LEU A 137 -6.74 -1.42 8.09
CA LEU A 137 -6.35 -2.47 7.16
C LEU A 137 -7.57 -3.33 6.88
N VAL A 138 -7.79 -3.65 5.62
CA VAL A 138 -8.77 -4.64 5.19
C VAL A 138 -7.99 -5.83 4.64
N VAL A 139 -8.23 -7.01 5.21
CA VAL A 139 -7.46 -8.22 4.92
C VAL A 139 -8.41 -9.28 4.38
N PRO A 140 -8.15 -9.86 3.20
CA PRO A 140 -8.97 -10.94 2.66
C PRO A 140 -8.84 -12.21 3.51
N ILE A 141 -9.94 -12.94 3.65
CA ILE A 141 -10.01 -14.23 4.34
C ILE A 141 -10.25 -15.34 3.31
N TYR A 142 -9.44 -16.39 3.42
CA TYR A 142 -9.56 -17.61 2.62
C TYR A 142 -9.66 -18.82 3.55
N GLY A 143 -10.88 -19.35 3.71
CA GLY A 143 -11.14 -20.44 4.64
C GLY A 143 -10.83 -20.03 6.09
N ALA A 144 -9.90 -20.74 6.74
CA ALA A 144 -9.46 -20.45 8.11
C ALA A 144 -8.18 -19.60 8.18
N LYS A 145 -7.86 -18.88 7.10
CA LYS A 145 -6.61 -18.14 6.94
C LYS A 145 -6.86 -16.70 6.52
N GLU A 146 -6.12 -15.78 7.11
CA GLU A 146 -6.03 -14.40 6.64
C GLU A 146 -4.87 -14.24 5.67
N GLY A 147 -5.08 -13.37 4.68
CA GLY A 147 -4.04 -12.88 3.78
C GLY A 147 -3.03 -11.96 4.46
N SER A 148 -2.13 -11.39 3.66
CA SER A 148 -1.07 -10.50 4.14
C SER A 148 -1.60 -9.10 4.54
N TYR A 149 -0.93 -8.45 5.51
CA TYR A 149 -1.11 -7.04 5.88
C TYR A 149 -0.29 -6.07 4.99
N GLY A 150 0.25 -6.62 3.90
CA GLY A 150 1.21 -5.95 3.02
C GLY A 150 2.63 -5.98 3.56
N ARG A 151 3.55 -5.46 2.76
CA ARG A 151 4.97 -5.35 3.10
C ARG A 151 5.30 -4.02 3.78
N ALA A 152 6.25 -4.05 4.70
CA ALA A 152 6.92 -2.87 5.24
C ALA A 152 7.85 -2.26 4.17
N SER A 153 8.38 -1.06 4.44
CA SER A 153 9.24 -0.34 3.49
C SER A 153 10.56 -1.06 3.18
N ASP A 154 10.97 -1.98 4.05
CA ASP A 154 12.14 -2.85 3.87
C ASP A 154 11.80 -4.14 3.07
N GLY A 155 10.57 -4.26 2.57
CA GLY A 155 10.10 -5.43 1.82
C GLY A 155 9.73 -6.63 2.69
N SER A 156 9.95 -6.58 4.00
CA SER A 156 9.49 -7.62 4.93
C SER A 156 7.98 -7.58 5.07
N GLU A 157 7.35 -8.72 5.36
CA GLU A 157 5.92 -8.74 5.63
C GLU A 157 5.61 -8.07 6.97
N ARG A 158 4.52 -7.29 7.02
CA ARG A 158 4.10 -6.69 8.30
C ARG A 158 3.65 -7.77 9.26
N ALA A 159 4.14 -7.66 10.50
CA ALA A 159 3.76 -8.56 11.58
C ALA A 159 2.25 -8.47 11.87
N GLN A 160 1.68 -9.62 12.24
CA GLN A 160 0.28 -9.76 12.61
C GLN A 160 -0.07 -8.94 13.85
N GLY A 161 -1.24 -8.29 13.84
CA GLY A 161 -1.84 -7.67 15.01
C GLY A 161 -2.26 -8.70 16.07
N THR A 162 -2.15 -8.36 17.35
CA THR A 162 -2.58 -9.25 18.44
C THR A 162 -3.80 -8.66 19.16
N PRO A 163 -4.92 -9.40 19.31
CA PRO A 163 -5.18 -10.74 18.78
C PRO A 163 -5.44 -10.74 17.26
N ALA A 164 -5.34 -11.88 16.60
CA ALA A 164 -5.73 -12.03 15.20
C ALA A 164 -7.06 -12.75 15.03
N CYS A 165 -7.77 -12.47 13.94
CA CYS A 165 -9.03 -13.14 13.63
C CYS A 165 -8.83 -14.56 13.06
N SER A 166 -7.68 -14.89 12.49
CA SER A 166 -7.29 -16.20 11.96
C SER A 166 -5.76 -16.35 11.81
N PRO A 167 -5.22 -17.57 11.83
CA PRO A 167 -3.82 -17.83 11.48
C PRO A 167 -3.49 -17.31 10.08
N GLN A 168 -2.36 -16.62 9.94
CA GLN A 168 -1.92 -16.10 8.65
C GLN A 168 -1.38 -17.23 7.76
N SER A 169 -1.62 -17.16 6.46
CA SER A 169 -0.98 -18.05 5.48
C SER A 169 -0.05 -17.25 4.59
N LEU A 170 1.26 -17.38 4.83
CA LEU A 170 2.30 -16.66 4.08
C LEU A 170 2.62 -17.28 2.71
N SER A 171 1.72 -18.10 2.17
CA SER A 171 1.87 -18.56 0.79
C SER A 171 1.46 -17.40 -0.11
N ASP A 172 2.37 -16.91 -0.97
CA ASP A 172 2.10 -15.95 -2.07
C ASP A 172 0.96 -16.47 -2.97
N SER A 173 -0.27 -16.44 -2.49
CA SER A 173 -1.44 -16.99 -3.17
C SER A 173 -2.10 -15.94 -4.05
N CYS A 174 -1.27 -15.23 -4.83
CA CYS A 174 -1.67 -14.58 -6.07
C CYS A 174 -1.41 -15.45 -7.31
N TYR A 175 -0.77 -16.63 -7.13
CA TYR A 175 -0.52 -17.57 -8.23
C TYR A 175 -1.13 -18.94 -7.95
N TYR A 176 -2.26 -19.23 -8.60
CA TYR A 176 -2.49 -20.44 -9.39
C TYR A 176 -3.52 -20.14 -10.49
#